data_AF-A0A0F8WTZ0-F1
#
_entry.id   AF-A0A0F8WTZ0-F1
#
_cell.length_a   1.000
_cell.length_b   1.000
_cell.length_c   1.000
_cell.angle_alpha   90.00
_cell.angle_beta   90.00
_cell.angle_gamma   90.00
#
_symmetry.space_group_name_H-M   'P 1'
#
loop_
_entity.id
_entity.type
_entity.pdbx_description
1 polymer ?
#
loop_
_entity_poly.entity_id
_entity_poly.type
_entity_poly.pdbx_seq_one_letter_code
_entity_poly.pdbx_strand_id
1 'polypeptide(L)'
;MTITEELFELSSRDSSGSVWKGARREIITGKENGTTSYQLLPEQSGALIVSNSLTGALYTLPTPVVGMWFEFFTKLASTSNEVKVVTKTIASEFIVGTLTAFEAFAQINDSGTSYPSLVGTSNVSINQNGTDTGGLPGDNFILTAVSSVLWVVSAGM
;
A
#
# COMPACT_ATOMS: atom_id res chain seq x y z
N MET A 1 32.29 19.60 -7.20
CA MET A 1 31.03 20.09 -7.76
C MET A 1 30.14 18.88 -7.90
N THR A 2 29.12 18.85 -7.06
CA THR A 2 28.24 17.71 -6.78
C THR A 2 27.26 17.54 -7.94
N ILE A 3 27.02 16.29 -8.34
CA ILE A 3 26.09 15.92 -9.40
C ILE A 3 24.69 16.40 -9.01
N THR A 4 24.03 17.14 -9.91
CA THR A 4 22.74 17.81 -9.70
C THR A 4 21.58 16.80 -9.68
N GLU A 5 20.60 17.01 -8.78
CA GLU A 5 19.37 16.21 -8.59
C GLU A 5 18.12 16.84 -9.25
N GLU A 6 18.24 17.44 -10.44
CA GLU A 6 17.08 18.06 -11.10
C GLU A 6 16.11 17.03 -11.71
N LEU A 7 14.81 17.32 -11.59
CA LEU A 7 13.72 16.59 -12.26
C LEU A 7 13.76 16.83 -13.77
N PHE A 8 13.74 15.74 -14.53
CA PHE A 8 13.79 15.71 -15.99
C PHE A 8 12.43 16.15 -16.59
N GLU A 9 12.43 17.20 -17.40
CA GLU A 9 11.22 17.84 -17.97
C GLU A 9 10.51 16.93 -18.99
N LEU A 10 9.18 16.82 -18.91
CA LEU A 10 8.36 15.84 -19.66
C LEU A 10 7.75 16.36 -20.98
N SER A 11 8.19 17.52 -21.49
CA SER A 11 7.90 17.94 -22.88
C SER A 11 8.85 19.05 -23.34
N SER A 12 9.33 18.99 -24.58
CA SER A 12 10.32 19.91 -25.15
C SER A 12 9.76 21.27 -25.62
N ARG A 13 8.55 21.68 -25.18
CA ARG A 13 7.85 22.89 -25.68
C ARG A 13 7.80 23.02 -27.21
N ASP A 14 7.95 21.92 -27.94
CA ASP A 14 7.67 21.85 -29.37
C ASP A 14 6.32 21.15 -29.61
N SER A 15 5.72 21.36 -30.78
CA SER A 15 4.42 20.77 -31.14
C SER A 15 4.47 19.25 -31.38
N SER A 16 5.61 18.60 -31.12
CA SER A 16 5.87 17.19 -31.47
C SER A 16 5.63 16.22 -30.32
N GLY A 17 5.22 16.70 -29.14
CA GLY A 17 4.83 15.87 -28.00
C GLY A 17 6.02 15.22 -27.28
N SER A 18 5.73 14.36 -26.29
CA SER A 18 6.75 13.67 -25.50
C SER A 18 6.74 12.16 -25.77
N VAL A 19 7.93 11.58 -25.94
CA VAL A 19 8.09 10.14 -26.16
C VAL A 19 8.28 9.44 -24.82
N TRP A 20 7.22 8.77 -24.36
CA TRP A 20 7.30 7.87 -23.22
C TRP A 20 7.78 6.49 -23.65
N LYS A 21 8.99 6.11 -23.23
CA LYS A 21 9.47 4.73 -23.39
C LYS A 21 8.79 3.82 -22.37
N GLY A 22 7.55 3.41 -22.66
CA GLY A 22 6.79 2.41 -21.92
C GLY A 22 6.57 2.75 -20.44
N ALA A 23 5.37 3.22 -20.10
CA ALA A 23 4.94 3.33 -18.70
C ALA A 23 4.81 1.93 -18.10
N ARG A 24 5.85 1.43 -17.44
CA ARG A 24 5.75 0.26 -16.57
C ARG A 24 5.59 0.73 -15.13
N ARG A 25 4.65 0.12 -14.43
CA ARG A 25 4.47 0.36 -13.00
C ARG A 25 5.63 -0.23 -12.22
N GLU A 26 6.14 0.49 -11.23
CA GLU A 26 7.12 -0.06 -10.31
C GLU A 26 6.48 -1.17 -9.47
N ILE A 27 7.17 -2.30 -9.34
CA ILE A 27 6.76 -3.40 -8.46
C ILE A 27 7.84 -3.56 -7.40
N ILE A 28 7.46 -3.33 -6.14
CA ILE A 28 8.31 -3.51 -4.97
C ILE A 28 8.03 -4.90 -4.40
N THR A 29 9.05 -5.76 -4.38
CA THR A 29 8.96 -7.13 -3.85
C THR A 29 10.26 -7.50 -3.14
N GLY A 30 10.24 -8.49 -2.25
CA GLY A 30 11.43 -8.91 -1.50
C GLY A 30 11.84 -7.93 -0.40
N LYS A 31 10.92 -7.07 0.04
CA LYS A 31 11.12 -6.07 1.11
C LYS A 31 10.44 -6.47 2.42
N GLU A 32 9.94 -7.70 2.49
CA GLU A 32 9.33 -8.31 3.65
C GLU A 32 10.42 -8.74 4.63
N ASN A 33 10.88 -7.85 5.51
CA ASN A 33 11.72 -8.23 6.63
C ASN A 33 10.88 -8.25 7.91
N GLY A 34 10.70 -9.44 8.50
CA GLY A 34 9.85 -9.63 9.68
C GLY A 34 10.31 -8.87 10.93
N THR A 35 11.56 -8.38 10.97
CA THR A 35 12.15 -7.72 12.14
C THR A 35 12.27 -6.20 12.00
N THR A 36 12.33 -5.67 10.78
CA THR A 36 12.51 -4.23 10.52
C THR A 36 11.50 -3.77 9.48
N SER A 37 10.77 -2.69 9.77
CA SER A 37 9.84 -2.14 8.79
C SER A 37 10.55 -1.66 7.53
N TYR A 38 9.95 -1.96 6.37
CA TYR A 38 10.34 -1.32 5.14
C TYR A 38 9.63 0.03 5.03
N GLN A 39 10.42 1.11 5.14
CA GLN A 39 9.93 2.47 4.96
C GLN A 39 9.72 2.74 3.48
N LEU A 40 8.46 2.92 3.08
CA LEU A 40 8.11 3.41 1.76
C LEU A 40 8.50 4.88 1.64
N LEU A 41 9.06 5.23 0.50
CA LEU A 41 9.51 6.57 0.18
C LEU A 41 8.45 7.32 -0.63
N PRO A 42 8.34 8.65 -0.49
CA PRO A 42 7.42 9.46 -1.29
C PRO A 42 7.59 9.26 -2.81
N GLU A 43 8.80 9.04 -3.28
CA GLU A 43 9.12 8.87 -4.70
C GLU A 43 8.60 7.55 -5.28
N GLN A 44 8.24 6.59 -4.41
CA GLN A 44 7.68 5.29 -4.80
C GLN A 44 6.16 5.31 -4.98
N SER A 45 5.55 6.50 -4.92
CA SER A 45 4.12 6.67 -5.16
C SER A 45 3.71 6.08 -6.51
N GLY A 46 2.66 5.25 -6.49
CA GLY A 46 2.15 4.50 -7.63
C GLY A 46 2.76 3.12 -7.82
N ALA A 47 3.67 2.70 -6.95
CA ALA A 47 4.18 1.33 -6.94
C ALA A 47 3.09 0.32 -6.53
N LEU A 48 3.28 -0.92 -7.00
CA LEU A 48 2.62 -2.12 -6.47
C LEU A 48 3.56 -2.79 -5.48
N ILE A 49 3.13 -2.88 -4.22
CA ILE A 49 3.84 -3.58 -3.16
C ILE A 49 3.32 -5.01 -3.12
N VAL A 50 4.18 -5.97 -3.41
CA VAL A 50 3.84 -7.39 -3.42
C VAL A 50 4.42 -8.06 -2.18
N SER A 51 3.54 -8.54 -1.30
CA SER A 51 3.89 -9.33 -0.12
C SER A 51 3.97 -10.81 -0.47
N ASN A 52 5.17 -11.38 -0.43
CA ASN A 52 5.51 -12.76 -0.78
C ASN A 52 6.19 -13.50 0.40
N SER A 53 5.77 -13.21 1.63
CA SER A 53 6.37 -13.75 2.85
C SER A 53 5.35 -14.53 3.67
N LEU A 54 5.73 -15.73 4.10
CA LEU A 54 4.94 -16.55 5.04
C LEU A 54 5.12 -16.09 6.49
N THR A 55 6.11 -15.23 6.76
CA THR A 55 6.45 -14.73 8.10
C THR A 55 5.91 -13.33 8.36
N GLY A 56 4.94 -12.89 7.55
CA GLY A 56 4.44 -11.52 7.56
C GLY A 56 5.39 -10.52 6.93
N ALA A 57 4.94 -9.27 6.90
CA ALA A 57 5.68 -8.13 6.34
C ALA A 57 5.25 -6.86 7.08
N LEU A 58 6.18 -5.93 7.28
CA LEU A 58 5.87 -4.64 7.91
C LEU A 58 6.26 -3.51 6.97
N TYR A 59 5.27 -2.75 6.50
CA TYR A 59 5.44 -1.58 5.65
C TYR A 59 5.07 -0.32 6.41
N THR A 60 5.95 0.68 6.39
CA THR A 60 5.68 2.00 6.94
C THR A 60 5.46 2.98 5.80
N LEU A 61 4.29 3.61 5.76
CA LEU A 61 3.96 4.64 4.77
C LEU A 61 4.84 5.88 4.98
N PRO A 62 5.09 6.69 3.93
CA PRO A 62 5.63 8.02 4.09
C PRO A 62 4.59 8.98 4.71
N THR A 63 5.03 10.19 5.07
CA THR A 63 4.10 11.27 5.43
C THR A 63 3.17 11.54 4.25
N PRO A 64 1.84 11.53 4.45
CA PRO A 64 0.91 11.67 3.34
C PRO A 64 1.03 13.04 2.67
N VAL A 65 1.08 13.01 1.35
CA VAL A 65 1.00 14.19 0.48
C VAL A 65 -0.15 13.93 -0.49
N VAL A 66 -1.04 14.91 -0.66
CA VAL A 66 -2.24 14.76 -1.49
C VAL A 66 -1.88 14.23 -2.89
N GLY A 67 -2.57 13.16 -3.30
CA GLY A 67 -2.35 12.50 -4.60
C GLY A 67 -1.32 11.37 -4.57
N MET A 68 -0.64 11.15 -3.44
CA MET A 68 0.21 9.98 -3.24
C MET A 68 -0.64 8.72 -3.10
N TRP A 69 -0.20 7.61 -3.69
CA TRP A 69 -0.93 6.35 -3.57
C TRP A 69 0.00 5.13 -3.64
N PHE A 70 -0.42 4.05 -3.00
CA PHE A 70 0.28 2.77 -2.99
C PHE A 70 -0.75 1.64 -3.08
N GLU A 71 -0.45 0.61 -3.84
CA GLU A 71 -1.27 -0.61 -3.87
C GLU A 71 -0.53 -1.74 -3.22
N PHE A 72 -1.27 -2.52 -2.43
CA PHE A 72 -0.75 -3.67 -1.73
C PHE A 72 -1.43 -4.90 -2.29
N PHE A 73 -0.62 -5.91 -2.59
CA PHE A 73 -1.06 -7.20 -3.08
C PHE A 73 -0.42 -8.32 -2.27
N THR A 74 -1.24 -9.22 -1.77
CA THR A 74 -0.77 -10.39 -1.02
C THR A 74 -0.64 -11.58 -1.97
N LYS A 75 0.59 -12.05 -2.16
CA LYS A 75 0.89 -13.21 -3.01
C LYS A 75 0.88 -14.52 -2.23
N LEU A 76 1.36 -14.52 -0.99
CA LEU A 76 1.38 -15.70 -0.11
C LEU A 76 0.69 -15.37 1.21
N ALA A 77 -0.10 -16.32 1.71
CA ALA A 77 -0.73 -16.21 3.02
C ALA A 77 0.35 -16.13 4.11
N SER A 78 0.23 -15.15 5.00
CA SER A 78 1.07 -15.15 6.19
C SER A 78 0.61 -16.25 7.15
N THR A 79 1.55 -16.91 7.85
CA THR A 79 1.24 -18.05 8.75
C THR A 79 1.78 -17.88 10.17
N SER A 80 2.72 -16.96 10.37
CA SER A 80 3.41 -16.79 11.67
C SER A 80 3.44 -15.35 12.19
N ASN A 81 3.03 -14.38 11.38
CA ASN A 81 2.89 -12.98 11.78
C ASN A 81 1.88 -12.28 10.86
N GLU A 82 1.69 -10.98 11.01
CA GLU A 82 0.79 -10.19 10.17
C GLU A 82 1.55 -9.52 9.01
N VAL A 83 0.89 -9.38 7.87
CA VAL A 83 1.20 -8.34 6.88
C VAL A 83 0.59 -7.05 7.40
N LYS A 84 1.44 -6.13 7.81
CA LYS A 84 1.07 -4.88 8.46
C LYS A 84 1.49 -3.68 7.63
N VAL A 85 0.56 -2.78 7.39
CA VAL A 85 0.82 -1.46 6.80
C VAL A 85 0.49 -0.41 7.85
N VAL A 86 1.44 0.47 8.18
CA VAL A 86 1.31 1.46 9.27
C VAL A 86 1.63 2.87 8.78
N THR A 87 0.94 3.88 9.31
CA THR A 87 1.28 5.30 9.07
C THR A 87 2.64 5.65 9.67
N LYS A 88 3.28 6.71 9.15
CA LYS A 88 4.60 7.13 9.63
C LYS A 88 4.51 7.71 11.03
N THR A 89 3.51 8.55 11.25
CA THR A 89 3.35 9.31 12.48
C THR A 89 2.08 8.86 13.21
N ILE A 90 2.26 7.91 14.12
CA ILE A 90 1.20 7.33 14.94
C ILE A 90 0.44 8.44 15.70
N ALA A 91 -0.88 8.31 15.81
CA ALA A 91 -1.79 9.25 16.48
C ALA A 91 -1.95 10.64 15.84
N SER A 92 -1.33 10.88 14.68
CA SER A 92 -1.51 12.12 13.90
C SER A 92 -1.82 11.90 12.43
N GLU A 93 -1.47 10.72 11.90
CA GLU A 93 -1.82 10.26 10.56
C GLU A 93 -2.77 9.06 10.67
N PHE A 94 -3.85 9.07 9.87
CA PHE A 94 -4.94 8.13 9.97
C PHE A 94 -5.28 7.46 8.64
N ILE A 95 -5.87 6.27 8.73
CA ILE A 95 -6.39 5.47 7.63
C ILE A 95 -7.91 5.38 7.75
N VAL A 96 -8.63 5.69 6.68
CA VAL A 96 -10.10 5.60 6.60
C VAL A 96 -10.54 4.87 5.35
N GLY A 97 -11.79 4.44 5.31
CA GLY A 97 -12.37 3.69 4.19
C GLY A 97 -12.83 2.31 4.61
N THR A 98 -13.17 1.49 3.64
CA THR A 98 -13.58 0.10 3.89
C THR A 98 -12.54 -0.82 3.27
N LEU A 99 -11.96 -1.68 4.09
CA LEU A 99 -11.21 -2.82 3.61
C LEU A 99 -12.15 -4.01 3.59
N THR A 100 -12.29 -4.64 2.43
CA THR A 100 -13.04 -5.88 2.28
C THR A 100 -12.04 -7.02 2.29
N ALA A 101 -12.11 -7.86 3.32
CA ALA A 101 -11.38 -9.12 3.33
C ALA A 101 -12.32 -10.22 2.82
N PHE A 102 -11.84 -11.02 1.87
CA PHE A 102 -12.54 -12.22 1.41
C PHE A 102 -11.81 -13.45 1.96
N GLU A 103 -12.54 -14.33 2.62
CA GLU A 103 -12.03 -15.66 2.98
C GLU A 103 -11.96 -16.54 1.72
N ALA A 104 -10.79 -17.10 1.40
CA ALA A 104 -10.64 -18.17 0.41
C ALA A 104 -9.46 -19.07 0.84
N PHE A 105 -9.58 -20.38 1.13
CA PHE A 105 -10.29 -21.46 0.43
C PHE A 105 -10.46 -22.70 1.35
N ALA A 106 -11.69 -23.21 1.54
CA ALA A 106 -12.12 -24.61 1.88
C ALA A 106 -13.58 -24.67 2.39
N GLN A 107 -14.13 -23.55 2.83
CA GLN A 107 -15.56 -23.38 3.16
C GLN A 107 -15.92 -21.99 2.66
N ILE A 108 -16.62 -21.88 1.53
CA ILE A 108 -17.31 -20.62 1.20
C ILE A 108 -18.46 -20.51 2.20
N ASN A 109 -18.17 -19.95 3.38
CA ASN A 109 -19.16 -19.15 4.07
C ASN A 109 -18.95 -17.74 3.53
N ASP A 110 -19.86 -17.32 2.66
CA ASP A 110 -19.94 -16.02 2.01
C ASP A 110 -20.25 -14.92 3.03
N SER A 111 -19.33 -14.71 3.96
CA SER A 111 -19.36 -13.62 4.91
C SER A 111 -18.13 -12.75 4.64
N GLY A 112 -18.17 -12.00 3.54
CA GLY A 112 -17.23 -10.92 3.30
C GLY A 112 -17.31 -9.94 4.49
N THR A 113 -16.31 -9.98 5.36
CA THR A 113 -16.23 -9.03 6.47
C THR A 113 -15.70 -7.74 5.86
N SER A 114 -16.62 -6.83 5.57
CA SER A 114 -16.26 -5.44 5.35
C SER A 114 -15.87 -4.87 6.71
N TYR A 115 -14.67 -4.32 6.84
CA TYR A 115 -14.27 -3.55 8.01
C TYR A 115 -14.59 -2.08 7.73
N PRO A 116 -15.80 -1.58 8.08
CA PRO A 116 -16.07 -0.16 7.96
C PRO A 116 -15.20 0.57 8.97
N SER A 117 -14.26 1.39 8.48
CA SER A 117 -13.61 2.39 9.33
C SER A 117 -14.64 3.48 9.67
N LEU A 118 -15.46 3.22 10.68
CA LEU A 118 -16.25 4.26 11.35
C LEU A 118 -15.28 5.15 12.14
N VAL A 119 -15.04 6.34 11.60
CA VAL A 119 -14.36 7.51 12.19
C VAL A 119 -12.82 7.44 12.22
N GLY A 120 -12.20 8.18 11.29
CA GLY A 120 -10.75 8.32 11.08
C GLY A 120 -9.96 9.04 12.17
N THR A 121 -10.25 8.81 13.44
CA THR A 121 -9.57 9.48 14.56
C THR A 121 -8.59 8.59 15.32
N SER A 122 -8.49 7.29 15.01
CA SER A 122 -7.62 6.34 15.72
C SER A 122 -6.93 5.28 14.85
N ASN A 123 -7.38 5.09 13.61
CA ASN A 123 -6.88 3.99 12.78
C ASN A 123 -5.54 4.37 12.15
N VAL A 124 -4.47 3.71 12.59
CA VAL A 124 -3.08 4.00 12.17
C VAL A 124 -2.44 2.85 11.41
N SER A 125 -3.09 1.69 11.33
CA SER A 125 -2.56 0.52 10.64
C SER A 125 -3.64 -0.41 10.08
N ILE A 126 -3.27 -1.13 9.03
CA ILE A 126 -3.97 -2.28 8.48
C ILE A 126 -3.15 -3.52 8.86
N ASN A 127 -3.79 -4.51 9.48
CA ASN A 127 -3.14 -5.74 9.97
C ASN A 127 -3.85 -6.95 9.36
N GLN A 128 -3.13 -7.73 8.55
CA GLN A 128 -3.64 -8.88 7.83
C GLN A 128 -2.91 -10.14 8.29
N ASN A 129 -3.59 -11.08 8.94
CA ASN A 129 -2.96 -12.22 9.62
C ASN A 129 -2.92 -13.52 8.81
N GLY A 130 -3.52 -13.55 7.62
CA GLY A 130 -3.64 -14.74 6.78
C GLY A 130 -4.77 -15.69 7.21
N THR A 131 -5.61 -15.27 8.15
CA THR A 131 -6.82 -15.98 8.58
C THR A 131 -8.03 -15.05 8.45
N ASP A 132 -8.52 -14.50 9.56
CA ASP A 132 -9.79 -13.80 9.70
C ASP A 132 -9.72 -12.30 9.41
N THR A 133 -8.52 -11.70 9.31
CA THR A 133 -8.34 -10.26 8.99
C THR A 133 -7.81 -10.01 7.58
N GLY A 134 -7.91 -11.01 6.70
CA GLY A 134 -7.32 -11.01 5.36
C GLY A 134 -5.82 -11.31 5.39
N GLY A 135 -5.11 -10.99 4.32
CA GLY A 135 -3.73 -11.44 4.09
C GLY A 135 -3.67 -12.79 3.40
N LEU A 136 -4.71 -13.13 2.65
CA LEU A 136 -4.79 -14.32 1.83
C LEU A 136 -4.27 -14.03 0.41
N PRO A 137 -3.82 -15.06 -0.33
CA PRO A 137 -3.37 -14.89 -1.70
C PRO A 137 -4.47 -14.27 -2.56
N GLY A 138 -4.18 -13.15 -3.21
CA GLY A 138 -5.13 -12.41 -4.02
C GLY A 138 -5.71 -11.16 -3.36
N ASP A 139 -5.56 -11.01 -2.04
CA ASP A 139 -6.01 -9.79 -1.36
C ASP A 139 -5.28 -8.56 -1.90
N ASN A 140 -6.07 -7.54 -2.23
CA ASN A 140 -5.60 -6.31 -2.83
C ASN A 140 -6.32 -5.07 -2.26
N PHE A 141 -5.58 -4.01 -2.02
CA PHE A 141 -6.15 -2.72 -1.65
C PHE A 141 -5.22 -1.58 -2.04
N ILE A 142 -5.82 -0.40 -2.23
CA ILE A 142 -5.09 0.82 -2.55
C ILE A 142 -5.24 1.80 -1.38
N LEU A 143 -4.13 2.40 -0.97
CA LEU A 143 -4.09 3.53 -0.06
C LEU A 143 -3.77 4.80 -0.83
N THR A 144 -4.65 5.80 -0.73
CA THR A 144 -4.49 7.10 -1.39
C THR A 144 -4.49 8.22 -0.35
N ALA A 145 -3.47 9.07 -0.35
CA ALA A 145 -3.40 10.25 0.51
C ALA A 145 -4.34 11.34 -0.02
N VAL A 146 -5.34 11.71 0.79
CA VAL A 146 -6.32 12.76 0.46
C VAL A 146 -6.09 14.06 1.24
N SER A 147 -5.25 14.02 2.28
CA SER A 147 -4.79 15.19 3.03
C SER A 147 -3.40 14.93 3.60
N SER A 148 -2.80 15.91 4.27
CA SER A 148 -1.51 15.76 4.97
C SER A 148 -1.56 14.86 6.22
N VAL A 149 -2.71 14.28 6.54
CA VAL A 149 -2.92 13.41 7.71
C VAL A 149 -3.79 12.20 7.41
N LEU A 150 -4.32 12.05 6.19
CA LEU A 150 -5.37 11.08 5.90
C LEU A 150 -5.08 10.25 4.66
N TRP A 151 -5.08 8.93 4.87
CA TRP A 151 -5.06 7.90 3.83
C TRP A 151 -6.45 7.28 3.68
N VAL A 152 -6.93 7.20 2.45
CA VAL A 152 -8.19 6.54 2.10
C VAL A 152 -7.90 5.19 1.48
N VAL A 153 -8.57 4.16 1.99
CA VAL A 153 -8.61 2.81 1.43
C VAL A 153 -9.66 2.76 0.33
N SER A 154 -9.28 2.21 -0.82
CA SER A 154 -10.21 1.74 -1.84
C SER A 154 -9.89 0.29 -2.22
N ALA A 155 -10.87 -0.40 -2.82
CA ALA A 155 -10.65 -1.71 -3.40
C ALA A 155 -9.48 -1.65 -4.41
N GLY A 156 -8.62 -2.67 -4.39
CA GLY A 156 -7.66 -2.87 -5.47
C GLY A 156 -8.37 -3.33 -6.75
N MET A 157 -7.66 -3.30 -7.88
CA MET A 157 -8.15 -3.77 -9.18
C MET A 157 -8.21 -5.29 -9.28
#